data_AF-A0A9X8M973-F1
#
_entry.id   AF-A0A9X8M973-F1
#
_cell.length_a   1.000
_cell.length_b   1.000
_cell.length_c   1.000
_cell.angle_alpha   90.00
_cell.angle_beta   90.00
_cell.angle_gamma   90.00
#
_symmetry.space_group_name_H-M   'P 1'
#
loop_
_entity.id
_entity.type
_entity.pdbx_description
1 polymer ?
#
loop_
_entity_poly.entity_id
_entity_poly.type
_entity_poly.pdbx_seq_one_letter_code
_entity_poly.pdbx_strand_id
1 'polypeptide(L)'
;MKRMTGIAMTLALVSSLAQGAFAADGDEPIKALGIGSKTCRDLLSTWSADKPYASEWVSGYFTFFNESTRSGIKNISEGMDDGLRMQWISDYCRKRPIDTLQDATEALGKELVDYRQRMNQ
;
A
#
# COMPACT_ATOMS: atom_id res chain seq x y z
N MET A 1 32.65 -76.42 15.29
CA MET A 1 32.66 -75.65 16.56
C MET A 1 33.41 -74.34 16.37
N LYS A 2 32.70 -73.22 16.19
CA LYS A 2 32.99 -71.91 16.83
C LYS A 2 31.92 -70.91 16.36
N ARG A 3 31.28 -70.30 17.35
CA ARG A 3 30.41 -69.12 17.26
C ARG A 3 31.27 -67.96 16.70
N MET A 4 30.77 -66.88 16.11
CA MET A 4 29.74 -65.99 16.62
C MET A 4 29.59 -64.82 15.63
N THR A 5 28.35 -64.33 15.47
CA THR A 5 27.94 -62.91 15.32
C THR A 5 28.55 -62.02 14.24
N GLY A 6 27.65 -61.48 13.40
CA GLY A 6 27.88 -60.26 12.62
C GLY A 6 26.59 -59.78 11.95
N ILE A 7 25.67 -59.24 12.74
CA ILE A 7 24.46 -58.54 12.26
C ILE A 7 24.91 -57.22 11.62
N ALA A 8 24.44 -56.93 10.42
CA ALA A 8 24.33 -55.55 9.93
C ALA A 8 23.09 -55.46 9.03
N MET A 9 21.93 -55.35 9.67
CA MET A 9 20.68 -54.96 9.02
C MET A 9 20.78 -53.48 8.71
N THR A 10 21.04 -53.13 7.45
CA THR A 10 21.12 -51.75 6.98
C THR A 10 19.71 -51.16 6.93
N LEU A 11 19.27 -50.57 8.05
CA LEU A 11 18.07 -49.74 8.10
C LEU A 11 18.44 -48.37 7.51
N ALA A 12 18.14 -48.16 6.23
CA ALA A 12 18.23 -46.83 5.62
C ALA A 12 17.09 -45.95 6.14
N LEU A 13 17.32 -45.25 7.26
CA LEU A 13 16.46 -44.13 7.65
C LEU A 13 16.68 -43.00 6.65
N VAL A 14 15.72 -42.80 5.76
CA VAL A 14 15.61 -41.60 4.94
C VAL A 14 15.19 -40.46 5.86
N SER A 15 16.17 -39.75 6.40
CA SER A 15 15.96 -38.50 7.12
C SER A 15 15.46 -37.44 6.13
N SER A 16 14.15 -37.26 6.06
CA SER A 16 13.55 -36.11 5.39
C SER A 16 13.98 -34.85 6.14
N LEU A 17 15.08 -34.24 5.71
CA LEU A 17 15.43 -32.87 6.11
C LEU A 17 14.34 -31.97 5.53
N ALA A 18 13.33 -31.68 6.35
CA ALA A 18 12.42 -30.58 6.12
C ALA A 18 13.26 -29.30 6.17
N GLN A 19 13.82 -28.93 5.02
CA GLN A 19 14.40 -27.62 4.79
C GLN A 19 13.22 -26.66 4.79
N GLY A 20 12.93 -26.07 5.96
CA GLY A 20 12.12 -24.86 6.00
C GLY A 20 12.85 -23.82 5.18
N ALA A 21 12.38 -23.59 3.95
CA ALA A 21 12.77 -22.43 3.18
C ALA A 21 12.23 -21.21 3.93
N PHE A 22 13.02 -20.66 4.84
CA PHE A 22 12.79 -19.30 5.31
C PHE A 22 13.02 -18.43 4.09
N ALA A 23 11.95 -17.84 3.54
CA ALA A 23 12.11 -16.72 2.64
C ALA A 23 12.87 -15.65 3.44
N ALA A 24 14.16 -15.50 3.13
CA ALA A 24 14.93 -14.38 3.60
C ALA A 24 14.45 -13.18 2.79
N ASP A 25 13.42 -12.50 3.27
CA ASP A 25 13.22 -11.10 2.89
C ASP A 25 14.49 -10.40 3.37
N GLY A 26 15.41 -10.14 2.44
CA GLY A 26 16.61 -9.37 2.76
C GLY A 26 16.22 -8.01 3.32
N ASP A 27 17.14 -7.33 4.02
CA ASP A 27 16.95 -5.95 4.52
C ASP A 27 16.70 -4.90 3.40
N GLU A 28 16.37 -5.32 2.17
CA GLU A 28 15.85 -4.40 1.18
C GLU A 28 14.53 -3.80 1.72
N PRO A 29 14.40 -2.46 1.73
CA PRO A 29 13.13 -1.82 2.03
C PRO A 29 12.06 -2.45 1.14
N ILE A 30 10.92 -2.85 1.71
CA ILE A 30 9.77 -3.32 0.94
C ILE A 30 9.55 -2.33 -0.21
N LYS A 31 9.88 -2.75 -1.44
CA LYS A 31 9.70 -1.93 -2.63
C LYS A 31 8.22 -1.92 -2.93
N ALA A 32 7.48 -1.04 -2.26
CA ALA A 32 6.10 -0.81 -2.60
C ALA A 32 6.07 -0.24 -4.03
N LEU A 33 5.50 -1.02 -4.96
CA LEU A 33 5.62 -0.79 -6.40
C LEU A 33 4.76 0.40 -6.90
N GLY A 34 3.98 1.05 -6.04
CA GLY A 34 3.06 2.12 -6.40
C GLY A 34 3.27 3.41 -5.60
N ILE A 35 3.13 4.55 -6.27
CA ILE A 35 3.33 5.90 -5.70
C ILE A 35 2.42 6.20 -4.49
N GLY A 36 1.28 5.52 -4.35
CA GLY A 36 0.39 5.64 -3.19
C GLY A 36 1.07 5.40 -1.84
N SER A 37 2.03 4.46 -1.79
CA SER A 37 2.78 4.12 -0.59
C SER A 37 3.91 5.10 -0.25
N LYS A 38 4.23 6.02 -1.16
CA LYS A 38 5.33 6.97 -0.97
C LYS A 38 5.00 7.91 0.18
N THR A 39 5.94 8.08 1.10
CA THR A 39 5.75 9.01 2.23
C THR A 39 5.58 10.43 1.73
N CYS A 40 4.85 11.25 2.46
CA CYS A 40 4.61 12.65 2.17
C CYS A 40 5.93 13.44 2.12
N ARG A 41 6.91 13.09 2.98
CA ARG A 41 8.26 13.66 2.90
C ARG A 41 8.91 13.36 1.55
N ASP A 42 8.91 12.09 1.14
CA ASP A 42 9.58 11.68 -0.09
C ASP A 42 8.85 12.25 -1.31
N LEU A 43 7.52 12.21 -1.31
CA LEU A 43 6.66 12.79 -2.35
C LEU A 43 6.94 14.29 -2.52
N LEU A 44 7.05 15.05 -1.42
CA LEU A 44 7.37 16.48 -1.49
C LEU A 44 8.81 16.74 -1.94
N SER A 45 9.75 15.85 -1.63
CA SER A 45 11.16 15.98 -2.06
C SER A 45 11.34 15.85 -3.57
N THR A 46 10.45 15.11 -4.24
CA THR A 46 10.47 14.86 -5.69
C THR A 46 9.20 15.39 -6.39
N TRP A 47 8.53 16.37 -5.77
CA TRP A 47 7.19 16.81 -6.15
C TRP A 47 7.02 17.16 -7.63
N SER A 48 7.95 17.91 -8.22
CA SER A 48 7.84 18.31 -9.64
C SER A 48 7.81 17.11 -10.59
N ALA A 49 8.52 16.02 -10.25
CA ALA A 49 8.56 14.80 -11.05
C ALA A 49 7.37 13.89 -10.74
N ASP A 50 6.97 13.82 -9.47
CA ASP A 50 5.97 12.88 -8.98
C ASP A 50 4.53 13.37 -9.08
N LYS A 51 4.30 14.68 -9.05
CA LYS A 51 2.95 15.27 -9.00
C LYS A 51 2.03 14.73 -10.09
N PRO A 52 2.43 14.58 -11.37
CA PRO A 52 1.56 14.00 -12.40
C PRO A 52 1.10 12.58 -12.06
N TYR A 53 2.02 11.71 -11.65
CA TYR A 53 1.71 10.32 -11.28
C TYR A 53 0.89 10.24 -9.99
N ALA A 54 1.17 11.12 -9.02
CA ALA A 54 0.40 11.21 -7.79
C ALA A 54 -1.04 11.66 -8.07
N SER A 55 -1.23 12.64 -8.97
CA SER A 55 -2.55 13.10 -9.41
C SER A 55 -3.37 12.01 -10.09
N GLU A 56 -2.75 11.25 -11.00
CA GLU A 56 -3.40 10.10 -11.65
C GLU A 56 -3.77 9.02 -10.64
N TRP A 57 -2.85 8.70 -9.72
CA TRP A 57 -3.09 7.73 -8.66
C TRP A 57 -4.26 8.15 -7.74
N VAL A 58 -4.30 9.42 -7.31
CA VAL A 58 -5.41 10.00 -6.52
C VAL A 58 -6.74 9.91 -7.29
N SER A 59 -6.73 10.16 -8.60
CA SER A 59 -7.92 10.05 -9.44
C SER A 59 -8.45 8.61 -9.51
N GLY A 60 -7.54 7.65 -9.68
CA GLY A 60 -7.87 6.23 -9.63
C GLY A 60 -8.44 5.82 -8.26
N TYR A 61 -7.84 6.31 -7.17
CA TYR A 61 -8.32 6.06 -5.82
C TYR A 61 -9.77 6.57 -5.64
N PHE A 62 -10.08 7.81 -6.07
CA PHE A 62 -11.44 8.33 -5.99
C PHE A 62 -12.43 7.61 -6.90
N THR A 63 -11.98 7.08 -8.03
CA THR A 63 -12.82 6.24 -8.89
C THR A 63 -13.21 4.95 -8.15
N PHE A 64 -12.24 4.26 -7.56
CA PHE A 64 -12.49 3.09 -6.70
C PHE A 64 -13.39 3.44 -5.50
N PHE A 65 -13.14 4.57 -4.85
CA PHE A 65 -13.92 5.03 -3.71
C PHE A 65 -15.39 5.30 -4.09
N ASN A 66 -15.63 6.04 -5.18
CA ASN A 66 -16.98 6.33 -5.67
C ASN A 66 -17.78 5.04 -5.96
N GLU A 67 -17.14 4.02 -6.54
CA GLU A 67 -17.76 2.71 -6.80
C GLU A 67 -18.02 1.90 -5.52
N SER A 68 -17.10 1.96 -4.55
CA SER A 68 -17.14 1.06 -3.38
C SER A 68 -18.00 1.56 -2.21
N THR A 69 -18.17 2.87 -2.05
CA THR A 69 -18.64 3.43 -0.76
C THR A 69 -20.17 3.33 -0.52
N ARG A 70 -20.98 2.89 -1.50
CA ARG A 70 -22.47 2.73 -1.39
C ARG A 70 -23.22 3.94 -0.79
N SER A 71 -22.60 5.12 -0.72
CA SER A 71 -23.11 6.31 -0.01
C SER A 71 -24.19 7.07 -0.79
N GLY A 72 -24.54 6.62 -1.99
CA GLY A 72 -25.39 7.33 -2.94
C GLY A 72 -24.70 8.53 -3.62
N ILE A 73 -23.48 8.88 -3.21
CA ILE A 73 -22.67 9.94 -3.82
C ILE A 73 -21.99 9.37 -5.06
N LYS A 74 -22.36 9.89 -6.24
CA LYS A 74 -21.80 9.43 -7.53
C LYS A 74 -20.35 9.88 -7.75
N ASN A 75 -20.01 11.08 -7.27
CA ASN A 75 -18.67 11.66 -7.44
C ASN A 75 -18.32 12.57 -6.26
N ILE A 76 -17.45 12.08 -5.36
CA ILE A 76 -17.02 12.85 -4.18
C ILE A 76 -16.20 14.10 -4.54
N SER A 77 -15.46 14.07 -5.66
CA SER A 77 -14.56 15.14 -6.08
C SER A 77 -15.18 16.05 -7.15
N GLU A 78 -16.48 15.97 -7.39
CA GLU A 78 -17.15 16.89 -8.32
C GLU A 78 -16.87 18.36 -7.92
N GLY A 79 -16.68 19.25 -8.89
CA GLY A 79 -16.38 20.66 -8.65
C GLY A 79 -14.99 20.94 -8.05
N MET A 80 -14.18 19.92 -7.75
CA MET A 80 -12.78 20.07 -7.35
C MET A 80 -11.89 19.73 -8.55
N ASP A 81 -11.15 20.73 -9.05
CA ASP A 81 -10.17 20.49 -10.11
C ASP A 81 -8.89 19.84 -9.56
N ASP A 82 -8.05 19.36 -10.49
CA ASP A 82 -6.79 18.72 -10.14
C ASP A 82 -5.82 19.65 -9.38
N GLY A 83 -5.80 20.93 -9.73
CA GLY A 83 -4.93 21.92 -9.10
C GLY A 83 -5.24 22.08 -7.62
N LEU A 84 -6.51 22.29 -7.28
CA LEU A 84 -7.02 22.37 -5.91
C LEU A 84 -6.80 21.06 -5.16
N ARG A 85 -7.07 19.92 -5.80
CA ARG A 85 -6.87 18.60 -5.22
C ARG A 85 -5.41 18.37 -4.83
N MET A 86 -4.49 18.60 -5.75
CA MET A 86 -3.07 18.38 -5.50
C MET A 86 -2.47 19.46 -4.59
N GLN A 87 -3.05 20.67 -4.57
CA GLN A 87 -2.71 21.67 -3.56
C GLN A 87 -3.06 21.17 -2.16
N TRP A 88 -4.29 20.70 -1.96
CA TRP A 88 -4.73 20.13 -0.67
C TRP A 88 -3.83 18.98 -0.23
N ILE A 89 -3.49 18.05 -1.13
CA ILE A 89 -2.57 16.93 -0.84
C ILE A 89 -1.19 17.45 -0.40
N SER A 90 -0.64 18.45 -1.10
CA SER A 90 0.64 19.04 -0.72
C SER A 90 0.60 19.70 0.66
N ASP A 91 -0.50 20.37 1.00
CA ASP A 91 -0.70 21.03 2.30
C ASP A 91 -0.89 20.02 3.44
N TYR A 92 -1.60 18.92 3.18
CA TYR A 92 -1.69 17.78 4.10
C TYR A 92 -0.29 17.22 4.37
N CYS A 93 0.47 16.93 3.32
CA CYS A 93 1.78 16.31 3.42
C CYS A 93 2.82 17.19 4.14
N ARG A 94 2.76 18.52 3.98
CA ARG A 94 3.65 19.45 4.71
C ARG A 94 3.50 19.33 6.23
N LYS A 95 2.30 19.01 6.70
CA LYS A 95 1.97 18.90 8.14
C LYS A 95 2.21 17.49 8.68
N ARG A 96 2.23 16.48 7.82
CA ARG A 96 2.30 15.06 8.19
C ARG A 96 3.33 14.33 7.31
N PRO A 97 4.63 14.47 7.59
CA PRO A 97 5.68 13.98 6.70
C PRO A 97 5.85 12.46 6.69
N ILE A 98 5.27 11.74 7.66
CA ILE A 98 5.39 10.28 7.80
C ILE A 98 4.24 9.55 7.07
N ASP A 99 3.07 10.17 7.02
CA ASP A 99 1.91 9.69 6.25
C ASP A 99 2.28 9.49 4.78
N THR A 100 1.54 8.63 4.10
CA THR A 100 1.72 8.32 2.68
C THR A 100 0.81 9.16 1.77
N LEU A 101 1.02 9.11 0.46
CA LEU A 101 0.07 9.66 -0.52
C LEU A 101 -1.33 9.03 -0.34
N GLN A 102 -1.40 7.74 -0.03
CA GLN A 102 -2.64 7.05 0.25
C GLN A 102 -3.35 7.63 1.47
N ASP A 103 -2.65 7.82 2.59
CA ASP A 103 -3.23 8.40 3.81
C ASP A 103 -3.77 9.82 3.55
N ALA A 104 -3.00 10.64 2.83
CA ALA A 104 -3.45 11.97 2.41
C ALA A 104 -4.71 11.90 1.54
N THR A 105 -4.75 10.96 0.60
CA THR A 105 -5.89 10.76 -0.30
C THR A 105 -7.13 10.29 0.44
N GLU A 106 -6.97 9.39 1.40
CA GLU A 106 -8.04 8.92 2.29
C GLU A 106 -8.62 10.05 3.13
N ALA A 107 -7.76 10.88 3.71
CA ALA A 107 -8.18 12.04 4.48
C ALA A 107 -8.97 13.04 3.62
N LEU A 108 -8.50 13.35 2.40
CA LEU A 108 -9.26 14.20 1.48
C LEU A 108 -10.60 13.56 1.10
N GLY A 109 -10.59 12.27 0.76
CA GLY A 109 -11.79 11.53 0.41
C GLY A 109 -12.85 11.61 1.52
N LYS A 110 -12.42 11.47 2.78
CA LYS A 110 -13.31 11.64 3.93
C LYS A 110 -13.88 13.05 4.04
N GLU A 111 -13.05 14.09 3.92
CA GLU A 111 -13.53 15.49 3.96
C GLU A 111 -14.56 15.78 2.86
N LEU A 112 -14.33 15.25 1.65
CA LEU A 112 -15.23 15.40 0.52
C LEU A 112 -16.55 14.67 0.72
N VAL A 113 -16.54 13.46 1.28
CA VAL A 113 -17.77 12.73 1.65
C VAL A 113 -18.58 13.54 2.65
N ASP A 114 -17.95 14.00 3.73
CA ASP A 114 -18.62 14.76 4.77
C ASP A 114 -19.22 16.06 4.20
N TYR A 115 -18.50 16.73 3.28
CA TYR A 115 -19.01 17.89 2.55
C TYR A 115 -20.25 17.56 1.71
N ARG A 116 -20.20 16.48 0.92
CA ARG A 116 -21.29 16.07 0.03
C ARG A 116 -22.54 15.66 0.79
N GLN A 117 -22.38 14.96 1.91
CA GLN A 117 -23.51 14.59 2.77
C GLN A 117 -24.22 15.82 3.34
N ARG A 118 -23.49 16.87 3.74
CA ARG A 118 -24.09 18.12 4.23
C ARG A 118 -24.85 18.89 3.14
N MET A 119 -24.40 18.82 1.89
CA MET A 119 -25.05 19.52 0.77
C MET A 119 -26.30 18.81 0.24
N ASN A 120 -26.46 17.52 0.55
CA ASN A 120 -27.60 16.70 0.12
C ASN A 120 -28.71 16.57 1.19
N GLN A 121 -28.54 17.23 2.34
CA GLN A 121 -29.56 17.39 3.40
C GLN A 121 -30.32 18.71 3.20
#